data_AF-A0A957QA46-F1
#
_entry.id   AF-A0A957QA46-F1
#
_cell.length_a   1.000
_cell.length_b   1.000
_cell.length_c   1.000
_cell.angle_alpha   90.00
_cell.angle_beta   90.00
_cell.angle_gamma   90.00
#
_symmetry.space_group_name_H-M   'P 1'
#
loop_
_entity.id
_entity.type
_entity.pdbx_description
1 polymer ?
#
loop_
_entity_poly.entity_id
_entity_poly.type
_entity_poly.pdbx_seq_one_letter_code
_entity_poly.pdbx_strand_id
1 'polypeptide(L)'
;MGTENFRIDTKYTYVLNDLKQEQYVNVSRKEPAMTRNRQIKLQFVQYGAIFSALITAFIHIYLSFQFAESPDPIFLSNGIGYLVLVVLLYAPIAQVANYQSVLRWTLIGYAALTIVLWVFWGARTAVGYIDKLVEAALIVFLWLDSQRRA
;
A
#
# COMPACT_ATOMS: atom_id res chain seq x y z
N MET A 1 -15.27 58.95 -36.07
CA MET A 1 -14.83 57.63 -35.58
C MET A 1 -16.00 57.01 -34.84
N GLY A 2 -16.77 56.15 -35.52
CA GLY A 2 -17.96 55.51 -34.94
C GLY A 2 -17.58 54.21 -34.23
N THR A 3 -17.99 54.06 -32.97
CA THR A 3 -17.87 52.81 -32.21
C THR A 3 -19.11 51.96 -32.46
N GLU A 4 -19.01 50.97 -33.35
CA GLU A 4 -20.07 49.98 -33.50
C GLU A 4 -20.07 49.04 -32.29
N ASN A 5 -21.10 49.17 -31.46
CA ASN A 5 -21.35 48.27 -30.34
C ASN A 5 -21.76 46.89 -30.89
N PHE A 6 -20.83 45.93 -30.82
CA PHE A 6 -21.07 44.53 -31.14
C PHE A 6 -22.10 43.94 -30.17
N ARG A 7 -23.36 43.90 -30.60
CA ARG A 7 -24.49 43.36 -29.83
C ARG A 7 -24.43 41.83 -29.92
N ILE A 8 -23.93 41.18 -28.88
CA ILE A 8 -23.96 39.72 -28.79
C ILE A 8 -25.43 39.28 -28.74
N ASP A 9 -25.88 38.62 -29.80
CA ASP A 9 -27.21 38.04 -29.94
C ASP A 9 -27.45 37.02 -28.81
N THR A 10 -28.44 37.31 -27.96
CA THR A 10 -28.80 36.54 -26.77
C THR A 10 -29.07 35.07 -27.07
N LYS A 11 -29.42 34.72 -28.31
CA LYS A 11 -29.66 33.35 -28.75
C LYS A 11 -28.42 32.46 -28.62
N TYR A 12 -27.22 33.00 -28.84
CA TYR A 12 -25.97 32.25 -28.70
C TYR A 12 -25.59 32.01 -27.24
N THR A 13 -25.97 32.91 -26.34
CA THR A 13 -25.69 32.79 -24.91
C THR A 13 -26.43 31.60 -24.28
N TYR A 14 -27.67 31.33 -24.71
CA TYR A 14 -28.43 30.17 -24.25
C TYR A 14 -27.79 28.85 -24.67
N VAL A 15 -27.39 28.72 -25.94
CA VAL A 15 -26.77 27.49 -26.47
C VAL A 15 -25.41 27.23 -25.81
N LEU A 16 -24.60 28.27 -25.60
CA LEU A 16 -23.30 28.12 -24.93
C LEU A 16 -23.43 27.73 -23.45
N ASN A 17 -24.47 28.21 -22.76
CA ASN A 17 -24.72 27.81 -21.38
C ASN A 17 -25.17 26.35 -21.29
N ASP A 18 -25.99 25.89 -22.24
CA ASP A 18 -26.47 24.50 -22.27
C ASP A 18 -25.34 23.51 -22.58
N LEU A 19 -24.50 23.83 -23.57
CA LEU A 19 -23.31 23.02 -23.90
C LEU A 19 -22.31 22.96 -22.74
N LYS A 20 -22.11 24.07 -22.02
CA LYS A 20 -21.30 24.07 -20.81
C LYS A 20 -21.92 23.19 -19.73
N GLN A 21 -23.22 23.32 -19.47
CA GLN A 21 -23.93 22.52 -18.48
C GLN A 21 -23.87 21.02 -18.82
N GLU A 22 -24.13 20.62 -20.06
CA GLU A 22 -24.00 19.23 -20.49
C GLU A 22 -22.57 18.72 -20.37
N GLN A 23 -21.57 19.54 -20.70
CA GLN A 23 -20.16 19.18 -20.53
C GLN A 23 -19.80 19.03 -19.05
N TYR A 24 -20.26 19.94 -18.17
CA TYR A 24 -20.06 19.85 -16.72
C TYR A 24 -20.75 18.62 -16.11
N VAL A 25 -21.99 18.33 -16.53
CA VAL A 25 -22.75 17.15 -16.07
C VAL A 25 -22.12 15.84 -16.56
N ASN A 26 -21.60 15.80 -17.78
CA ASN A 26 -20.93 14.61 -18.32
C ASN A 26 -19.53 14.39 -17.73
N VAL A 27 -18.78 15.44 -17.40
CA VAL A 27 -17.49 15.36 -16.68
C VAL A 27 -17.72 14.87 -15.25
N SER A 28 -18.69 15.45 -14.53
CA SER A 28 -19.07 15.03 -13.17
C SER A 28 -19.57 13.58 -13.10
N ARG A 29 -20.25 13.10 -14.16
CA ARG A 29 -20.72 11.70 -14.25
C ARG A 29 -19.61 10.69 -14.59
N LYS A 30 -18.51 11.10 -15.24
CA LYS A 30 -17.40 10.20 -15.62
C LYS A 30 -16.34 10.04 -14.52
N GLU A 31 -16.20 11.02 -13.62
CA GLU A 31 -15.22 10.96 -12.51
C GLU A 31 -15.51 10.04 -11.29
N PRO A 32 -16.72 9.46 -11.04
CA PRO A 32 -16.96 8.65 -9.83
C PRO A 32 -16.62 7.16 -9.98
N ALA A 33 -16.52 6.62 -11.20
CA ALA A 33 -16.28 5.20 -11.41
C ALA A 33 -14.78 4.85 -11.48
N MET A 34 -13.97 5.73 -12.07
CA MET A 34 -12.53 5.49 -12.25
C MET A 34 -11.74 5.64 -10.95
N THR A 35 -12.12 6.61 -10.10
CA THR A 35 -11.53 6.87 -8.78
C THR A 35 -11.82 5.75 -7.77
N ARG A 36 -13.08 5.28 -7.72
CA ARG A 36 -13.54 4.22 -6.82
C ARG A 36 -12.78 2.91 -7.00
N ASN A 37 -12.57 2.50 -8.25
CA ASN A 37 -11.91 1.23 -8.56
C ASN A 37 -10.41 1.25 -8.18
N ARG A 38 -9.77 2.42 -8.32
CA ARG A 38 -8.38 2.64 -7.90
C ARG A 38 -8.26 2.60 -6.37
N GLN A 39 -9.19 3.21 -5.65
CA GLN A 39 -9.23 3.23 -4.19
C GLN A 39 -9.44 1.83 -3.59
N ILE A 40 -10.39 1.03 -4.11
CA ILE A 40 -10.64 -0.34 -3.64
C ILE A 40 -9.41 -1.22 -3.85
N LYS A 41 -8.76 -1.11 -5.01
CA LYS A 41 -7.53 -1.85 -5.32
C LYS A 41 -6.39 -1.46 -4.37
N LEU A 42 -6.25 -0.19 -4.02
CA LEU A 42 -5.25 0.30 -3.05
C LEU A 42 -5.51 -0.28 -1.66
N GLN A 43 -6.75 -0.22 -1.17
CA GLN A 43 -7.12 -0.78 0.13
C GLN A 43 -6.85 -2.28 0.21
N PHE A 44 -7.20 -3.04 -0.84
CA PHE A 44 -6.95 -4.48 -0.87
C PHE A 44 -5.46 -4.83 -0.76
N VAL A 45 -4.59 -4.13 -1.49
CA VAL A 45 -3.14 -4.38 -1.44
C VAL A 45 -2.55 -4.00 -0.09
N GLN A 46 -2.99 -2.90 0.50
CA GLN A 46 -2.55 -2.47 1.83
C GLN A 46 -2.98 -3.46 2.91
N TYR A 47 -4.23 -3.90 2.89
CA TYR A 47 -4.71 -4.94 3.82
C TYR A 47 -3.98 -6.27 3.60
N GLY A 48 -3.69 -6.65 2.36
CA GLY A 48 -2.88 -7.84 2.04
C GLY A 48 -1.46 -7.75 2.64
N ALA A 49 -0.80 -6.60 2.51
CA ALA A 49 0.51 -6.37 3.12
C ALA A 49 0.43 -6.40 4.65
N ILE A 50 -0.52 -5.70 5.26
CA ILE A 50 -0.71 -5.68 6.72
C ILE A 50 -0.93 -7.11 7.23
N PHE A 51 -1.86 -7.83 6.63
CA PHE A 51 -2.20 -9.20 7.02
C PHE A 51 -1.01 -10.14 6.91
N SER A 52 -0.26 -10.06 5.81
CA SER A 52 0.94 -10.90 5.60
C SER A 52 2.01 -10.59 6.65
N ALA A 53 2.27 -9.31 6.94
CA ALA A 53 3.23 -8.91 7.97
C ALA A 53 2.83 -9.38 9.38
N LEU A 54 1.53 -9.32 9.71
CA LEU A 54 1.01 -9.79 11.00
C LEU A 54 1.14 -11.31 11.14
N ILE A 55 0.87 -12.08 10.08
CA ILE A 55 1.07 -13.53 10.08
C ILE A 55 2.54 -13.87 10.29
N THR A 56 3.45 -13.26 9.51
CA THR A 56 4.89 -13.49 9.66
C THR A 56 5.37 -13.12 11.06
N ALA A 57 4.93 -11.97 11.60
CA ALA A 57 5.27 -11.57 12.96
C ALA A 57 4.83 -12.61 13.99
N PHE A 58 3.59 -13.10 13.88
CA PHE A 58 3.06 -14.13 14.76
C PHE A 58 3.85 -15.44 14.65
N ILE A 59 4.17 -15.89 13.44
CA ILE A 59 4.95 -17.12 13.23
C ILE A 59 6.35 -16.99 13.83
N HIS A 60 7.02 -15.86 13.66
CA HIS A 60 8.35 -15.65 14.24
C HIS A 60 8.32 -15.60 15.78
N ILE A 61 7.35 -14.90 16.37
CA ILE A 61 7.15 -14.91 17.83
C ILE A 61 6.82 -16.33 18.30
N TYR A 62 5.95 -17.05 17.60
CA TYR A 62 5.63 -18.43 17.95
C TYR A 62 6.87 -19.32 17.90
N LEU A 63 7.64 -19.28 16.81
CA LEU A 63 8.85 -20.06 16.63
C LEU A 63 9.91 -19.73 17.68
N SER A 64 10.01 -18.48 18.14
CA SER A 64 11.01 -18.11 19.16
C SER A 64 10.86 -18.93 20.45
N PHE A 65 9.64 -19.34 20.81
CA PHE A 65 9.38 -20.17 21.99
C PHE A 65 9.52 -21.68 21.75
N GLN A 66 9.70 -22.12 20.50
CA GLN A 66 9.78 -23.53 20.14
C GLN A 66 11.22 -24.08 20.10
N PHE A 67 12.23 -23.21 20.18
CA PHE A 67 13.64 -23.62 20.22
C PHE A 67 14.07 -24.08 21.62
N ALA A 68 15.16 -24.86 21.68
CA ALA A 68 15.68 -25.42 22.93
C ALA A 68 16.11 -24.32 23.93
N GLU A 69 16.68 -23.22 23.43
CA GLU A 69 16.95 -22.01 24.20
C GLU A 69 15.83 -21.00 23.92
N SER A 70 14.68 -21.17 24.59
CA SER A 70 13.53 -20.28 24.43
C SER A 70 13.47 -19.18 25.49
N PRO A 71 13.11 -17.94 25.11
CA PRO A 71 12.84 -17.48 23.74
C PRO A 71 14.13 -17.22 22.94
N ASP A 72 14.16 -17.69 21.68
CA ASP A 72 15.23 -17.37 20.75
C ASP A 72 15.21 -15.86 20.42
N PRO A 73 16.29 -15.12 20.71
CA PRO A 73 16.30 -13.67 20.56
C PRO A 73 16.25 -13.20 19.10
N ILE A 74 16.72 -14.02 18.14
CA ILE A 74 16.72 -13.69 16.72
C ILE A 74 15.28 -13.78 16.18
N PHE A 75 14.57 -14.87 16.49
CA PHE A 75 13.18 -15.02 16.07
C PHE A 75 12.24 -14.03 16.76
N LEU A 76 12.46 -13.76 18.05
CA LEU A 76 11.66 -12.78 18.77
C LEU A 76 11.85 -11.37 18.21
N SER A 77 13.11 -10.95 17.99
CA SER A 77 13.39 -9.66 17.37
C SER A 77 12.86 -9.56 15.94
N ASN A 78 12.87 -10.67 15.18
CA ASN A 78 12.23 -10.73 13.88
C ASN A 78 10.74 -10.41 13.95
N GLY A 79 10.01 -11.09 14.83
CA GLY A 79 8.58 -10.84 15.00
C GLY A 79 8.27 -9.40 15.39
N ILE A 80 9.03 -8.84 16.34
CA ILE A 80 8.89 -7.43 16.76
C ILE A 80 9.20 -6.48 15.60
N GLY A 81 10.25 -6.75 14.82
CA GLY A 81 10.64 -5.93 13.67
C GLY A 81 9.51 -5.78 12.65
N TYR A 82 8.81 -6.87 12.32
CA TYR A 82 7.64 -6.82 11.43
C TYR A 82 6.51 -5.97 12.00
N LEU A 83 6.18 -6.15 13.30
CA LEU A 83 5.12 -5.37 13.95
C LEU A 83 5.44 -3.87 13.96
N VAL A 84 6.66 -3.50 14.32
CA VAL A 84 7.08 -2.10 14.37
C VAL A 84 7.03 -1.50 12.96
N LEU A 85 7.61 -2.15 11.97
CA LEU A 85 7.65 -1.63 10.60
C LEU A 85 6.25 -1.52 9.97
N VAL A 86 5.36 -2.50 10.16
CA VAL A 86 4.00 -2.44 9.61
C VAL A 86 3.18 -1.33 10.29
N VAL A 87 3.34 -1.14 11.60
CA VAL A 87 2.71 -0.03 12.32
C VAL A 87 3.24 1.31 11.82
N LEU A 88 4.56 1.48 11.68
CA LEU A 88 5.13 2.73 11.18
C LEU A 88 4.69 3.04 9.74
N LEU A 89 4.54 2.01 8.89
CA LEU A 89 4.14 2.15 7.49
C LEU A 89 2.65 2.49 7.29
N TYR A 90 1.77 2.07 8.20
CA TYR A 90 0.31 2.22 8.00
C TYR A 90 -0.40 3.05 9.07
N ALA A 91 0.24 3.33 10.21
CA ALA A 91 -0.33 4.21 11.22
C ALA A 91 -0.28 5.68 10.76
N PRO A 92 -1.30 6.49 11.10
CA PRO A 92 -1.36 7.90 10.76
C PRO A 92 -0.45 8.76 11.66
N ILE A 93 0.84 8.50 11.63
CA ILE A 93 1.85 9.19 12.45
C ILE A 93 2.48 10.30 11.60
N ALA A 94 2.19 11.56 11.95
CA ALA A 94 2.59 12.74 11.16
C ALA A 94 4.11 12.85 10.97
N GLN A 95 4.90 12.46 11.97
CA GLN A 95 6.36 12.54 11.96
C GLN A 95 7.01 11.59 10.95
N VAL A 96 6.34 10.49 10.59
CA VAL A 96 6.86 9.48 9.65
C VAL A 96 6.23 9.55 8.26
N ALA A 97 5.29 10.48 8.03
CA ALA A 97 4.58 10.62 6.78
C ALA A 97 5.51 10.82 5.56
N ASN A 98 6.62 11.54 5.76
CA ASN A 98 7.62 11.78 4.71
C ASN A 98 8.53 10.55 4.45
N TYR A 99 8.59 9.60 5.38
CA TYR A 99 9.46 8.42 5.32
C TYR A 99 8.72 7.15 4.88
N GLN A 100 7.44 7.25 4.51
CA GLN A 100 6.60 6.10 4.13
C GLN A 100 7.21 5.28 2.98
N SER A 101 7.87 5.94 2.01
CA SER A 101 8.59 5.24 0.95
C SER A 101 9.78 4.45 1.51
N VAL A 102 10.60 5.09 2.35
CA VAL A 102 11.77 4.44 2.98
C VAL A 102 11.34 3.25 3.84
N LEU A 103 10.34 3.43 4.71
CA LEU A 103 9.79 2.36 5.55
C LEU A 103 9.29 1.15 4.74
N ARG A 104 8.66 1.41 3.58
CA ARG A 104 8.21 0.35 2.68
C ARG A 104 9.39 -0.46 2.16
N TRP A 105 10.42 0.21 1.64
CA TRP A 105 11.62 -0.46 1.14
C TRP A 105 12.40 -1.15 2.25
N THR A 106 12.43 -0.58 3.45
CA THR A 106 12.98 -1.24 4.64
C THR A 106 12.22 -2.52 4.96
N LEU A 107 10.89 -2.52 4.95
CA LEU A 107 10.10 -3.73 5.19
C LEU A 107 10.29 -4.79 4.09
N ILE A 108 10.42 -4.38 2.83
CA ILE A 108 10.77 -5.29 1.72
C ILE A 108 12.16 -5.90 1.95
N GLY A 109 13.17 -5.08 2.22
CA GLY A 109 14.54 -5.53 2.46
C GLY A 109 14.64 -6.43 3.69
N TYR A 110 13.88 -6.13 4.73
CA TYR A 110 13.79 -6.94 5.94
C TYR A 110 13.22 -8.32 5.65
N ALA A 111 12.11 -8.41 4.90
CA ALA A 111 11.54 -9.69 4.48
C ALA A 111 12.45 -10.47 3.53
N ALA A 112 13.15 -9.79 2.63
CA ALA A 112 14.15 -10.47 1.80
C ALA A 112 15.29 -11.04 2.65
N LEU A 113 15.74 -10.29 3.66
CA LEU A 113 16.80 -10.74 4.56
C LEU A 113 16.40 -11.98 5.36
N THR A 114 15.20 -12.03 5.92
CA THR A 114 14.73 -13.22 6.68
C THR A 114 14.62 -14.46 5.80
N ILE A 115 14.15 -14.32 4.55
CA ILE A 115 14.15 -15.40 3.56
C ILE A 115 15.57 -15.88 3.29
N VAL A 116 16.51 -14.97 3.00
CA VAL A 116 17.91 -15.30 2.70
C VAL A 116 18.57 -16.02 3.88
N LEU A 117 18.43 -15.48 5.09
CA LEU A 117 18.97 -16.10 6.30
C LEU A 117 18.40 -17.51 6.52
N TRP A 118 17.10 -17.70 6.29
CA TRP A 118 16.48 -19.02 6.36
C TRP A 118 16.95 -19.97 5.25
N VAL A 119 17.27 -19.47 4.05
CA VAL A 119 17.86 -20.30 2.99
C VAL A 119 19.24 -20.83 3.41
N PHE A 120 20.04 -20.08 4.18
CA PHE A 120 21.36 -20.55 4.60
C PHE A 120 21.33 -21.37 5.91
N TRP A 121 20.56 -20.95 6.91
CA TRP A 121 20.60 -21.52 8.26
C TRP A 121 19.26 -22.04 8.78
N GLY A 122 18.17 -21.87 8.03
CA GLY A 122 16.83 -22.18 8.48
C GLY A 122 16.47 -23.67 8.45
N ALA A 123 15.75 -24.12 9.47
CA ALA A 123 15.19 -25.46 9.51
C ALA A 123 14.17 -25.68 8.37
N ARG A 124 14.23 -26.85 7.73
CA ARG A 124 13.36 -27.25 6.60
C ARG A 124 12.06 -27.89 7.08
N THR A 125 11.29 -27.13 7.85
CA THR A 125 9.98 -27.56 8.37
C THR A 125 8.84 -27.00 7.53
N ALA A 126 7.68 -27.66 7.53
CA ALA A 126 6.49 -27.18 6.83
C ALA A 126 6.11 -25.75 7.24
N VAL A 127 6.18 -25.44 8.55
CA VAL A 127 5.93 -24.09 9.08
C VAL A 127 6.92 -23.08 8.50
N GLY A 128 8.21 -23.43 8.41
CA GLY A 128 9.22 -22.57 7.81
C GLY A 128 8.93 -22.25 6.34
N TYR A 129 8.58 -23.25 5.53
CA TYR A 129 8.20 -23.01 4.12
C TYR A 129 6.95 -22.13 4.00
N ILE A 130 5.92 -22.38 4.82
CA ILE A 130 4.69 -21.56 4.82
C ILE A 130 5.01 -20.11 5.17
N ASP A 131 5.82 -19.88 6.19
CA ASP A 131 6.25 -18.54 6.59
C ASP A 131 6.98 -17.80 5.45
N LYS A 132 7.87 -18.49 4.73
CA LYS A 132 8.59 -17.88 3.60
C LYS A 132 7.69 -17.57 2.41
N LEU A 133 6.63 -18.34 2.20
CA LEU A 133 5.60 -17.99 1.21
C LEU A 133 4.83 -16.73 1.62
N VAL A 134 4.52 -16.56 2.91
CA VAL A 134 3.85 -15.36 3.41
C VAL A 134 4.76 -14.13 3.34
N GLU A 135 6.05 -14.26 3.66
CA GLU A 135 7.05 -13.19 3.49
C GLU A 135 7.20 -12.79 2.01
N ALA A 136 7.22 -13.76 1.10
CA ALA A 136 7.25 -13.48 -0.34
C ALA A 136 5.98 -12.75 -0.80
N ALA A 137 4.80 -13.16 -0.32
CA ALA A 137 3.54 -12.47 -0.61
C ALA A 137 3.55 -11.03 -0.07
N LEU A 138 4.10 -10.80 1.13
CA LEU A 138 4.30 -9.47 1.70
C LEU A 138 5.14 -8.58 0.77
N ILE A 139 6.27 -9.09 0.28
CA ILE A 139 7.13 -8.34 -0.66
C ILE A 139 6.34 -7.96 -1.93
N VAL A 140 5.57 -8.89 -2.49
CA VAL A 140 4.75 -8.61 -3.68
C VAL A 140 3.70 -7.55 -3.39
N PHE A 141 2.99 -7.60 -2.26
CA PHE A 141 2.00 -6.59 -1.91
C PHE A 141 2.65 -5.21 -1.72
N LEU A 142 3.80 -5.13 -1.03
CA LEU A 142 4.52 -3.87 -0.84
C LEU A 142 5.02 -3.30 -2.18
N TRP A 143 5.54 -4.15 -3.06
CA TRP A 143 5.93 -3.75 -4.40
C TRP A 143 4.75 -3.18 -5.20
N LEU A 144 3.61 -3.87 -5.20
CA LEU A 144 2.40 -3.43 -5.87
C LEU A 144 1.84 -2.13 -5.27
N ASP A 145 1.92 -1.93 -3.95
CA ASP A 145 1.54 -0.66 -3.30
C ASP A 145 2.46 0.48 -3.78
N SER A 146 3.76 0.21 -3.92
CA SER A 146 4.72 1.21 -4.41
C SER A 146 4.44 1.66 -5.84
N GLN A 147 4.18 0.72 -6.76
CA GLN A 147 3.88 1.02 -8.16
C GLN A 147 2.58 1.82 -8.36
N ARG A 148 1.70 1.86 -7.34
CA ARG A 148 0.42 2.55 -7.39
C ARG A 148 0.46 3.94 -6.76
N ARG A 149 1.52 4.24 -6.01
CA ARG A 149 1.77 5.53 -5.34
C ARG A 149 2.76 6.42 -6.09
N ALA A 150 3.55 5.84 -7.00
CA ALA A 150 4.35 6.55 -8.00
C ALA A 150 3.46 7.07 -9.14
#